data_AF-X1AMN0-F1
#
_entry.id   AF-X1AMN0-F1
#
_cell.length_a   1.000
_cell.length_b   1.000
_cell.length_c   1.000
_cell.angle_alpha   90.00
_cell.angle_beta   90.00
_cell.angle_gamma   90.00
#
_symmetry.space_group_name_H-M   'P 1'
#
loop_
_entity.id
_entity.type
_entity.pdbx_description
1 polymer ?
#
loop_
_entity_poly.entity_id
_entity_poly.type
_entity_poly.pdbx_seq_one_letter_code
_entity_poly.pdbx_strand_id
1 'polypeptide(L)'
;YFILIASPHSMISGWVETELDTAINLEVKGKLSILVIMYKHCEIHPLLTGKLYIEYKGSVEEVAKALLDAMQPSIIKQFGRHRVVDFGGKGGSVNFSVSESGVPQYDIIFNIPRKTSYAGIFWEPLSGSFNAKNYDTLTWQMCGESQSSRFQIKIETKNGWPEKRIPFKKRSGWNIYSISLLDLKEGDLACIERITIAMNDTDCGQDVVEQKFSIRSFNFSRLKKRNSV
;
A
#
# COMPACT_ATOMS: atom_id res chain seq x y z
N TYR A 1 -10.60 -11.28 -12.30
CA TYR A 1 -10.48 -11.55 -10.86
C TYR A 1 -11.00 -12.94 -10.57
N PHE A 2 -10.49 -13.57 -9.54
CA PHE A 2 -11.03 -14.80 -8.97
C PHE A 2 -11.37 -14.50 -7.50
N ILE A 3 -12.64 -14.65 -7.12
CA ILE A 3 -13.10 -14.35 -5.76
C ILE A 3 -13.39 -15.68 -5.06
N LEU A 4 -12.60 -15.99 -4.04
CA LEU A 4 -12.78 -17.17 -3.21
C LEU A 4 -13.64 -16.81 -1.99
N ILE A 5 -14.77 -17.50 -1.84
CA ILE A 5 -15.56 -17.44 -0.62
C ILE A 5 -15.05 -18.55 0.32
N ALA A 6 -14.21 -18.17 1.28
CA ALA A 6 -13.58 -19.07 2.22
C ALA A 6 -14.52 -19.39 3.40
N SER A 7 -14.67 -20.68 3.64
CA SER A 7 -15.42 -21.30 4.73
C SER A 7 -14.84 -22.69 4.97
N PRO A 8 -15.12 -23.34 6.11
CA PRO A 8 -14.61 -24.69 6.36
C PRO A 8 -14.94 -25.70 5.24
N HIS A 9 -16.15 -25.63 4.69
CA HIS A 9 -16.59 -26.52 3.62
C HIS A 9 -15.92 -26.23 2.27
N SER A 10 -15.67 -24.95 1.95
CA SER A 10 -15.00 -24.60 0.71
C SER A 10 -13.51 -24.92 0.76
N MET A 11 -12.86 -24.83 1.92
CA MET A 11 -11.42 -25.15 2.05
C MET A 11 -11.11 -26.65 1.93
N ILE A 12 -12.07 -27.54 2.21
CA ILE A 12 -11.90 -29.00 2.07
C ILE A 12 -12.48 -29.56 0.77
N SER A 13 -13.08 -28.71 -0.07
CA SER A 13 -13.70 -29.13 -1.32
C SER A 13 -12.65 -29.31 -2.40
N GLY A 14 -12.48 -30.54 -2.91
CA GLY A 14 -11.52 -30.82 -3.99
C GLY A 14 -11.80 -30.04 -5.28
N TRP A 15 -13.05 -29.65 -5.54
CA TRP A 15 -13.38 -28.76 -6.64
C TRP A 15 -12.80 -27.35 -6.42
N VAL A 16 -12.94 -26.80 -5.21
CA VAL A 16 -12.38 -25.49 -4.86
C VAL A 16 -10.85 -25.51 -4.90
N GLU A 17 -10.23 -26.60 -4.44
CA GLU A 17 -8.78 -26.80 -4.52
C GLU A 17 -8.29 -26.73 -5.97
N THR A 18 -8.95 -27.47 -6.88
CA THR A 18 -8.60 -27.50 -8.31
C THR A 18 -8.74 -26.12 -8.98
N GLU A 19 -9.83 -25.41 -8.68
CA GLU A 19 -10.07 -24.05 -9.18
C GLU A 19 -9.05 -23.06 -8.62
N LEU A 20 -8.73 -23.18 -7.33
CA LEU A 20 -7.75 -22.33 -6.66
C LEU A 20 -6.35 -22.54 -7.23
N ASP A 21 -5.93 -23.78 -7.48
CA ASP A 21 -4.66 -24.09 -8.15
C ASP A 21 -4.58 -23.44 -9.53
N THR A 22 -5.65 -23.54 -10.30
CA THR A 22 -5.74 -22.90 -11.61
C THR A 22 -5.66 -21.37 -11.48
N ALA A 23 -6.37 -20.81 -10.50
CA ALA A 23 -6.37 -19.38 -10.25
C ALA A 23 -4.98 -18.86 -9.85
N ILE A 24 -4.28 -19.55 -8.95
CA ILE A 24 -2.93 -19.22 -8.52
C ILE A 24 -1.97 -19.24 -9.72
N ASN A 25 -2.05 -20.27 -10.56
CA ASN A 25 -1.23 -20.37 -11.77
C ASN A 25 -1.46 -19.21 -12.74
N LEU A 26 -2.71 -18.74 -12.89
CA LEU A 26 -3.05 -17.59 -13.72
C LEU A 26 -2.64 -16.27 -13.08
N GLU A 27 -2.71 -16.16 -11.76
CA GLU A 27 -2.28 -14.99 -11.00
C GLU A 27 -0.77 -14.79 -11.08
N VAL A 28 0.02 -15.87 -10.94
CA VAL A 28 1.48 -15.86 -11.13
C VAL A 28 1.85 -15.40 -12.55
N LYS A 29 1.02 -15.73 -13.54
CA LYS A 29 1.17 -15.28 -14.93
C LYS A 29 0.67 -13.85 -15.18
N GLY A 30 0.20 -13.15 -14.14
CA GLY A 30 -0.36 -11.79 -14.23
C GLY A 30 -1.69 -11.69 -14.98
N LYS A 31 -2.39 -12.82 -15.17
CA LYS A 31 -3.64 -12.88 -15.94
C LYS A 31 -4.89 -12.66 -15.09
N LEU A 32 -4.79 -12.84 -13.78
CA LEU A 32 -5.86 -12.56 -12.83
C LEU A 32 -5.31 -12.11 -11.48
N SER A 33 -6.21 -11.67 -10.60
CA SER A 33 -5.92 -11.42 -9.18
C SER A 33 -6.91 -12.18 -8.32
N ILE A 34 -6.41 -12.79 -7.26
CA ILE A 34 -7.21 -13.55 -6.29
C ILE A 34 -7.61 -12.63 -5.14
N LEU A 35 -8.90 -12.59 -4.86
CA LEU A 35 -9.47 -11.94 -3.68
C LEU A 35 -10.15 -13.01 -2.83
N VAL A 36 -9.98 -12.94 -1.51
CA VAL A 36 -10.58 -13.93 -0.62
C VAL A 36 -11.53 -13.23 0.35
N ILE A 37 -12.74 -13.77 0.46
CA ILE A 37 -13.75 -13.37 1.44
C ILE A 37 -13.82 -14.48 2.47
N MET A 38 -13.38 -14.21 3.69
CA MET A 38 -13.55 -15.13 4.82
C MET A 38 -14.99 -15.03 5.31
N TYR A 39 -15.87 -15.89 4.78
CA TYR A 39 -17.28 -15.92 5.16
C TYR A 39 -17.49 -16.53 6.55
N LYS A 40 -16.69 -17.55 6.88
CA LYS A 40 -16.60 -18.16 8.22
C LYS A 40 -15.13 -18.42 8.53
N HIS A 41 -14.75 -18.29 9.80
CA HIS A 41 -13.40 -18.61 10.23
C HIS A 41 -13.05 -20.06 9.86
N CYS A 42 -11.93 -20.25 9.19
CA CYS A 42 -11.42 -21.55 8.78
C CYS A 42 -9.90 -21.52 8.68
N GLU A 43 -9.28 -22.70 8.72
CA GLU A 43 -7.87 -22.82 8.37
C GLU A 43 -7.67 -22.46 6.91
N ILE A 44 -6.70 -21.58 6.67
CA ILE A 44 -6.40 -21.08 5.34
C ILE A 44 -5.55 -22.09 4.59
N HIS A 45 -5.95 -22.38 3.35
CA HIS A 45 -5.17 -23.25 2.47
C HIS A 45 -3.74 -22.69 2.27
N PRO A 46 -2.67 -23.51 2.32
CA PRO A 46 -1.30 -23.04 2.21
C PRO A 46 -1.01 -22.18 0.98
N LEU A 47 -1.69 -22.43 -0.15
CA LEU A 47 -1.58 -21.63 -1.38
C LEU A 47 -2.06 -20.18 -1.24
N LEU A 48 -2.90 -19.92 -0.24
CA LEU A 48 -3.40 -18.59 0.07
C LEU A 48 -2.52 -17.86 1.08
N THR A 49 -1.42 -18.46 1.55
CA THR A 49 -0.54 -17.85 2.55
C THR A 49 -0.05 -16.48 2.06
N GLY A 50 -0.24 -15.45 2.90
CA GLY A 50 0.11 -14.06 2.57
C GLY A 50 -0.96 -13.30 1.78
N LYS A 51 -2.03 -13.95 1.30
CA LYS A 51 -3.15 -13.23 0.69
C LYS A 51 -3.92 -12.45 1.76
N LEU A 52 -4.44 -11.28 1.40
CA LEU A 52 -5.39 -10.56 2.24
C LEU A 52 -6.79 -11.17 2.12
N TYR A 53 -7.48 -11.23 3.25
CA TYR A 53 -8.85 -11.70 3.35
C TYR A 53 -9.77 -10.54 3.75
N ILE A 54 -10.98 -10.54 3.22
CA ILE A 54 -12.08 -9.69 3.67
C ILE A 54 -12.93 -10.55 4.60
N GLU A 55 -12.95 -10.24 5.90
CA GLU A 55 -13.81 -10.94 6.84
C GLU A 55 -15.27 -10.49 6.68
N TYR A 56 -16.18 -11.47 6.58
CA TYR A 56 -17.60 -11.21 6.66
C TYR A 56 -18.02 -11.02 8.13
N LYS A 57 -18.54 -9.83 8.45
CA LYS A 57 -18.98 -9.46 9.81
C LYS A 57 -20.50 -9.30 9.94
N GLY A 58 -21.26 -9.89 9.00
CA GLY A 58 -22.72 -9.85 9.02
C GLY A 58 -23.35 -8.81 8.10
N SER A 59 -22.57 -7.96 7.43
CA SER A 59 -23.05 -7.02 6.40
C SER A 59 -22.45 -7.35 5.03
N VAL A 60 -23.32 -7.47 4.04
CA VAL A 60 -22.93 -7.67 2.63
C VAL A 60 -22.40 -6.37 2.05
N GLU A 61 -22.97 -5.23 2.46
CA GLU A 61 -22.56 -3.89 2.01
C GLU A 61 -21.11 -3.58 2.36
N GLU A 62 -20.68 -3.95 3.59
CA GLU A 62 -19.30 -3.78 4.02
C GLU A 62 -18.33 -4.64 3.18
N VAL A 63 -18.69 -5.89 2.90
CA VAL A 63 -17.89 -6.78 2.06
C VAL A 63 -17.86 -6.28 0.61
N ALA A 64 -19.00 -5.86 0.07
CA ALA A 64 -19.10 -5.31 -1.27
C ALA A 64 -18.24 -4.06 -1.43
N LYS A 65 -18.27 -3.16 -0.44
CA LYS A 65 -17.39 -1.98 -0.41
C LYS A 65 -15.91 -2.39 -0.39
N ALA A 66 -15.52 -3.31 0.49
CA ALA A 66 -14.14 -3.78 0.58
C ALA A 66 -13.65 -4.49 -0.69
N LEU A 67 -14.54 -5.20 -1.41
CA LEU A 67 -14.26 -5.80 -2.71
C LEU A 67 -14.10 -4.74 -3.79
N LEU A 68 -15.05 -3.80 -3.89
CA LEU A 68 -14.98 -2.70 -4.86
C LEU A 68 -13.69 -1.90 -4.67
N ASP A 69 -13.33 -1.59 -3.43
CA ASP A 69 -12.06 -0.94 -3.07
C ASP A 69 -10.86 -1.79 -3.51
N ALA A 70 -10.91 -3.12 -3.36
CA ALA A 70 -9.85 -4.02 -3.80
C ALA A 70 -9.76 -4.14 -5.34
N MET A 71 -10.86 -3.88 -6.06
CA MET A 71 -10.98 -4.05 -7.51
C MET A 71 -10.75 -2.74 -8.29
N GLN A 72 -10.55 -1.59 -7.63
CA GLN A 72 -10.37 -0.31 -8.31
C GLN A 72 -9.12 -0.34 -9.24
N PRO A 73 -9.24 0.08 -10.52
CA PRO A 73 -8.17 -0.02 -11.53
C PRO A 73 -6.86 0.70 -11.18
N SER A 74 -6.98 1.71 -10.33
CA SER A 74 -5.92 2.53 -9.77
C SER A 74 -4.97 1.78 -8.83
N ILE A 75 -5.41 0.65 -8.27
CA ILE A 75 -4.68 -0.18 -7.30
C ILE A 75 -3.92 -1.32 -8.01
N ILE A 76 -4.19 -1.55 -9.30
CA ILE A 76 -3.91 -2.86 -9.91
C ILE A 76 -2.82 -2.87 -10.97
N LYS A 77 -2.32 -1.72 -11.42
CA LYS A 77 -1.23 -1.78 -12.40
C LYS A 77 0.14 -2.12 -11.79
N GLN A 78 0.39 -1.95 -10.49
CA GLN A 78 1.61 -2.46 -9.82
C GLN A 78 1.40 -2.75 -8.31
N PHE A 79 0.92 -3.95 -7.99
CA PHE A 79 1.26 -4.75 -6.78
C PHE A 79 0.83 -4.36 -5.34
N GLY A 80 -0.11 -3.43 -5.05
CA GLY A 80 -0.51 -3.27 -3.64
C GLY A 80 -1.72 -2.40 -3.33
N ARG A 81 -2.19 -2.48 -2.07
CA ARG A 81 -3.25 -1.65 -1.49
C ARG A 81 -2.66 -0.34 -0.96
N HIS A 82 -3.35 0.77 -1.18
CA HIS A 82 -3.14 1.99 -0.39
C HIS A 82 -4.14 1.99 0.76
N ARG A 83 -3.67 2.10 2.00
CA ARG A 83 -4.51 2.44 3.16
C ARG A 83 -4.08 3.81 3.65
N VAL A 84 -5.03 4.74 3.69
CA VAL A 84 -4.69 6.17 3.69
C VAL A 84 -4.29 6.68 5.09
N VAL A 85 -4.49 5.93 6.19
CA VAL A 85 -4.20 6.51 7.50
C VAL A 85 -3.86 5.53 8.62
N ASP A 86 -2.70 5.79 9.24
CA ASP A 86 -2.41 5.42 10.62
C ASP A 86 -2.35 6.71 11.45
N PHE A 87 -3.15 6.80 12.51
CA PHE A 87 -3.14 7.94 13.43
C PHE A 87 -2.40 7.53 14.71
N GLY A 88 -1.11 7.82 14.76
CA GLY A 88 -0.38 7.89 16.01
C GLY A 88 -0.81 9.13 16.79
N GLY A 89 -1.83 9.01 17.63
CA GLY A 89 -2.31 10.08 18.52
C GLY A 89 -3.66 10.67 18.12
N LYS A 90 -4.55 10.81 19.11
CA LYS A 90 -5.95 11.22 18.97
C LYS A 90 -6.13 12.49 18.11
N GLY A 91 -6.67 12.35 16.90
CA GLY A 91 -7.49 13.41 16.26
C GLY A 91 -7.09 13.95 14.89
N GLY A 92 -6.85 13.12 13.87
CA GLY A 92 -6.85 13.58 12.48
C GLY A 92 -8.02 13.02 11.67
N SER A 93 -8.31 13.65 10.53
CA SER A 93 -9.24 13.16 9.52
C SER A 93 -8.50 12.99 8.21
N VAL A 94 -9.00 12.16 7.29
CA VAL A 94 -8.47 12.04 5.92
C VAL A 94 -9.67 11.99 4.99
N ASN A 95 -9.60 12.81 3.94
CA ASN A 95 -10.51 12.72 2.81
C ASN A 95 -9.82 11.93 1.71
N PHE A 96 -10.58 11.24 0.87
CA PHE A 96 -10.07 10.66 -0.36
C PHE A 96 -11.04 11.01 -1.49
N SER A 97 -10.50 11.30 -2.65
CA SER A 97 -11.23 11.49 -3.89
C SER A 97 -10.60 10.56 -4.93
N VAL A 98 -11.34 10.16 -5.96
CA VAL A 98 -10.76 9.47 -7.13
C VAL A 98 -11.16 10.29 -8.33
N SER A 99 -10.19 10.87 -9.03
CA SER A 99 -10.46 11.64 -10.25
C SER A 99 -10.76 10.70 -11.42
N GLU A 100 -11.64 11.12 -12.34
CA GLU A 100 -12.04 10.39 -13.55
C GLU A 100 -10.87 10.11 -14.53
N SER A 101 -9.71 10.74 -14.33
CA SER A 101 -8.52 10.60 -15.20
C SER A 101 -7.85 9.22 -15.18
N GLY A 102 -8.40 8.24 -14.45
CA GLY A 102 -7.89 6.87 -14.39
C GLY A 102 -6.60 6.71 -13.56
N VAL A 103 -6.09 7.80 -12.97
CA VAL A 103 -5.00 7.78 -11.99
C VAL A 103 -5.59 8.08 -10.62
N PRO A 104 -5.36 7.22 -9.60
CA PRO A 104 -5.78 7.56 -8.24
C PRO A 104 -5.00 8.78 -7.78
N GLN A 105 -5.73 9.83 -7.41
CA GLN A 105 -5.18 10.98 -6.71
C GLN A 105 -5.73 10.93 -5.30
N TYR A 106 -4.86 10.74 -4.32
CA TYR A 106 -5.27 10.80 -2.93
C TYR A 106 -5.06 12.24 -2.44
N ASP A 107 -6.14 13.00 -2.32
CA ASP A 107 -6.12 14.34 -1.72
C ASP A 107 -6.21 14.25 -0.21
N ILE A 108 -5.10 14.48 0.47
CA ILE A 108 -4.98 14.13 1.88
C ILE A 108 -4.80 15.38 2.71
N ILE A 109 -5.77 15.58 3.57
CA ILE A 109 -5.85 16.73 4.46
C ILE A 109 -5.62 16.19 5.86
N PHE A 110 -4.46 16.46 6.43
CA PHE A 110 -4.18 16.15 7.81
C PHE A 110 -4.49 17.36 8.69
N ASN A 111 -5.52 17.21 9.52
CA ASN A 111 -5.71 18.08 10.67
C ASN A 111 -4.93 17.46 11.83
N ILE A 112 -3.85 18.11 12.26
CA ILE A 112 -2.98 17.59 13.33
C ILE A 112 -3.09 18.55 14.52
N PRO A 113 -4.14 18.42 15.35
CA PRO A 113 -4.44 19.40 16.39
C PRO A 113 -3.47 19.37 17.57
N ARG A 114 -2.51 18.44 17.61
CA ARG A 114 -1.61 18.20 18.76
C ARG A 114 -0.16 18.08 18.34
N LYS A 115 0.73 18.70 19.14
CA LYS A 115 2.21 18.72 19.02
C LYS A 115 2.94 17.36 19.13
N THR A 116 2.21 16.26 19.11
CA THR A 116 2.76 14.89 19.17
C THR A 116 2.02 13.93 18.25
N SER A 117 1.08 14.44 17.45
CA SER A 117 0.31 13.62 16.54
C SER A 117 1.11 13.44 15.25
N TYR A 118 1.13 12.21 14.78
CA TYR A 118 1.72 11.83 13.50
C TYR A 118 0.61 11.48 12.52
N ALA A 119 0.88 11.76 11.25
CA ALA A 119 -0.02 11.37 10.19
C ALA A 119 0.76 10.98 8.94
N GLY A 120 0.34 9.88 8.33
CA GLY A 120 1.01 9.29 7.19
C GLY A 120 0.08 8.38 6.41
N ILE A 121 0.49 8.13 5.18
CA ILE A 121 -0.15 7.21 4.23
C ILE A 121 0.74 6.02 4.14
N PHE A 122 0.14 4.84 4.11
CA PHE A 122 0.91 3.64 3.86
C PHE A 122 0.38 2.83 2.69
N TRP A 123 1.34 2.18 2.05
CA TRP A 123 1.15 1.20 1.02
C TRP A 123 1.54 -0.15 1.59
N GLU A 124 0.62 -1.11 1.49
CA GLU A 124 0.84 -2.49 1.89
C GLU A 124 0.60 -3.39 0.67
N PRO A 125 1.52 -4.31 0.34
CA PRO A 125 1.29 -5.26 -0.72
C PRO A 125 0.17 -6.22 -0.36
N LEU A 126 -0.66 -6.58 -1.35
CA LEU A 126 -1.78 -7.50 -1.18
C LEU A 126 -1.33 -8.92 -0.76
N SER A 127 -0.07 -9.26 -1.04
CA SER A 127 0.60 -10.51 -0.69
C SER A 127 1.21 -10.50 0.72
N GLY A 128 0.96 -9.46 1.52
CA GLY A 128 1.50 -9.30 2.88
C GLY A 128 2.99 -8.88 2.88
N SER A 129 3.74 -9.26 1.86
CA SER A 129 5.08 -8.74 1.58
C SER A 129 5.36 -8.62 0.09
N PHE A 130 6.25 -7.72 -0.29
CA PHE A 130 6.69 -7.45 -1.65
C PHE A 130 8.20 -7.63 -1.79
N ASN A 131 8.60 -8.40 -2.80
CA ASN A 131 10.00 -8.60 -3.12
C ASN A 131 10.45 -7.53 -4.14
N ALA A 132 11.11 -6.51 -3.60
CA ALA A 132 11.66 -5.39 -4.33
C ALA A 132 13.10 -5.60 -4.84
N LYS A 133 13.71 -6.79 -4.67
CA LYS A 133 15.11 -7.05 -5.11
C LYS A 133 15.36 -6.79 -6.59
N ASN A 134 14.28 -6.89 -7.36
CA ASN A 134 14.28 -6.72 -8.80
C ASN A 134 14.07 -5.27 -9.23
N TYR A 135 14.14 -4.29 -8.34
CA TYR A 135 13.89 -2.90 -8.66
C TYR A 135 15.00 -2.02 -8.10
N ASP A 136 15.33 -0.97 -8.85
CA ASP A 136 16.44 -0.08 -8.49
C ASP A 136 15.92 1.21 -7.85
N THR A 137 14.68 1.59 -8.18
CA THR A 137 14.10 2.86 -7.80
C THR A 137 12.63 2.72 -7.43
N LEU A 138 12.27 3.33 -6.30
CA LEU A 138 10.89 3.61 -5.94
C LEU A 138 10.63 5.10 -6.21
N THR A 139 9.54 5.39 -6.91
CA THR A 139 9.12 6.75 -7.23
C THR A 139 7.67 7.00 -6.83
N TRP A 140 7.37 8.24 -6.46
CA TRP A 140 6.00 8.68 -6.22
C TRP A 140 5.82 10.14 -6.63
N GLN A 141 4.57 10.55 -6.84
CA GLN A 141 4.24 11.93 -7.11
C GLN A 141 3.51 12.55 -5.93
N MET A 142 3.93 13.74 -5.54
CA MET A 142 3.29 14.47 -4.45
C MET A 142 3.25 15.97 -4.74
N CYS A 143 2.18 16.62 -4.33
CA CYS A 143 2.04 18.07 -4.32
C CYS A 143 1.48 18.54 -2.98
N GLY A 144 1.66 19.81 -2.64
CA GLY A 144 0.89 20.43 -1.56
C GLY A 144 1.26 21.90 -1.38
N GLU A 145 0.48 22.59 -0.55
CA GLU A 145 0.47 24.06 -0.51
C GLU A 145 1.65 24.67 0.28
N SER A 146 2.03 24.10 1.43
CA SER A 146 3.15 24.62 2.25
C SER A 146 4.54 24.04 1.90
N GLN A 147 5.59 24.88 1.80
CA GLN A 147 6.98 24.44 1.56
C GLN A 147 7.77 24.10 2.83
N SER A 148 7.23 24.35 4.03
CA SER A 148 7.98 24.21 5.28
C SER A 148 8.02 22.78 5.84
N SER A 149 7.08 21.93 5.47
CA SER A 149 6.91 20.61 6.07
C SER A 149 7.92 19.60 5.52
N ARG A 150 8.67 18.95 6.41
CA ARG A 150 9.51 17.80 6.07
C ARG A 150 8.66 16.54 6.15
N PHE A 151 8.83 15.72 5.13
CA PHE A 151 8.27 14.38 5.06
C PHE A 151 9.38 13.37 5.23
N GLN A 152 8.99 12.14 5.54
CA GLN A 152 9.83 10.98 5.54
C GLN A 152 9.11 9.85 4.81
N ILE A 153 9.87 9.07 4.05
CA ILE A 153 9.42 7.75 3.61
C ILE A 153 10.03 6.70 4.54
N LYS A 154 9.17 5.84 5.05
CA LYS A 154 9.45 4.73 5.95
C LYS A 154 9.21 3.42 5.20
N ILE A 155 10.15 2.49 5.27
CA ILE A 155 10.02 1.15 4.69
C ILE A 155 10.14 0.14 5.83
N GLU A 156 9.09 -0.67 6.00
CA GLU A 156 9.00 -1.72 7.03
C GLU A 156 9.16 -3.10 6.38
N THR A 157 9.90 -3.98 7.06
CA THR A 157 10.20 -5.33 6.59
C THR A 157 9.90 -6.37 7.67
N LYS A 158 9.55 -7.58 7.23
CA LYS A 158 9.08 -8.68 8.11
C LYS A 158 10.10 -9.14 9.16
N ASN A 159 11.39 -8.94 8.91
CA ASN A 159 12.45 -9.62 9.65
C ASN A 159 12.94 -8.84 10.89
N GLY A 160 12.18 -7.85 11.39
CA GLY A 160 12.57 -7.07 12.57
C GLY A 160 13.81 -6.19 12.35
N TRP A 161 14.18 -5.93 11.09
CA TRP A 161 15.29 -5.07 10.69
C TRP A 161 14.87 -3.59 10.66
N PRO A 162 15.82 -2.64 10.78
CA PRO A 162 15.53 -1.27 11.16
C PRO A 162 14.72 -0.56 10.08
N GLU A 163 13.63 0.06 10.55
CA GLU A 163 12.92 1.10 9.86
C GLU A 163 13.89 2.09 9.17
N LYS A 164 13.88 2.14 7.84
CA LYS A 164 14.64 3.17 7.11
C LYS A 164 13.77 4.38 6.87
N ARG A 165 14.18 5.51 7.43
CA ARG A 165 13.54 6.82 7.25
C ARG A 165 14.38 7.66 6.30
N ILE A 166 13.79 8.09 5.19
CA ILE A 166 14.46 8.96 4.22
C ILE A 166 13.70 10.30 4.21
N PRO A 167 14.28 11.37 4.78
CA PRO A 167 13.62 12.66 4.83
C PRO A 167 13.63 13.32 3.46
N PHE A 168 12.54 14.04 3.13
CA PHE A 168 12.46 14.85 1.92
C PHE A 168 11.63 16.12 2.18
N LYS A 169 11.91 17.17 1.40
CA LYS A 169 11.17 18.44 1.48
C LYS A 169 10.10 18.46 0.40
N LYS A 170 8.87 18.75 0.80
CA LYS A 170 7.78 18.99 -0.14
C LYS A 170 8.05 20.27 -0.94
N ARG A 171 7.78 20.21 -2.25
CA ARG A 171 7.82 21.35 -3.17
C ARG A 171 6.41 21.74 -3.58
N SER A 172 6.21 23.00 -3.94
CA SER A 172 4.96 23.48 -4.52
C SER A 172 4.70 22.83 -5.88
N GLY A 173 3.42 22.54 -6.19
CA GLY A 173 3.03 21.84 -7.41
C GLY A 173 3.35 20.34 -7.40
N TRP A 174 3.01 19.65 -8.49
CA TRP A 174 3.28 18.23 -8.64
C TRP A 174 4.76 17.98 -8.90
N ASN A 175 5.39 17.23 -7.99
CA ASN A 175 6.79 16.85 -8.08
C ASN A 175 6.91 15.32 -8.03
N ILE A 176 7.87 14.78 -8.78
CA ILE A 176 8.28 13.38 -8.68
C ILE A 176 9.38 13.28 -7.64
N TYR A 177 9.20 12.38 -6.70
CA TYR A 177 10.18 12.03 -5.69
C TYR A 177 10.65 10.60 -5.95
N SER A 178 11.90 10.33 -5.61
CA SER A 178 12.51 9.03 -5.82
C SER A 178 13.47 8.68 -4.70
N ILE A 179 13.59 7.38 -4.43
CA ILE A 179 14.66 6.81 -3.62
C ILE A 179 15.33 5.68 -4.39
N SER A 180 16.64 5.58 -4.22
CA SER A 180 17.42 4.42 -4.65
C SER A 180 17.11 3.26 -3.71
N LEU A 181 16.60 2.17 -4.27
CA LEU A 181 16.43 0.90 -3.56
C LEU A 181 17.76 0.16 -3.45
N LEU A 182 18.75 0.49 -4.29
CA LEU A 182 20.11 -0.05 -4.22
C LEU A 182 20.84 0.35 -2.93
N ASP A 183 20.38 1.42 -2.28
CA ASP A 183 20.92 1.89 -1.00
C ASP A 183 20.32 1.11 0.19
N LEU A 184 19.42 0.15 -0.06
CA LEU A 184 18.82 -0.74 0.93
C LEU A 184 19.58 -2.07 0.94
N LYS A 185 19.68 -2.73 2.11
CA LYS A 185 20.31 -4.05 2.15
C LYS A 185 19.45 -5.03 1.36
N GLU A 186 20.09 -5.96 0.67
CA GLU A 186 19.39 -6.93 -0.18
C GLU A 186 18.35 -7.77 0.59
N GLY A 187 18.62 -8.07 1.87
CA GLY A 187 17.68 -8.75 2.76
C GLY A 187 16.43 -7.93 3.06
N ASP A 188 16.52 -6.60 3.10
CA ASP A 188 15.40 -5.70 3.38
C ASP A 188 14.44 -5.62 2.18
N LEU A 189 15.01 -5.66 0.96
CA LEU A 189 14.23 -5.64 -0.28
C LEU A 189 13.43 -6.92 -0.51
N ALA A 190 13.79 -8.03 0.11
CA ALA A 190 13.15 -9.33 -0.13
C ALA A 190 11.70 -9.38 0.40
N CYS A 191 11.40 -8.61 1.44
CA CYS A 191 10.18 -8.73 2.23
C CYS A 191 9.67 -7.36 2.72
N ILE A 192 9.40 -6.43 1.81
CA ILE A 192 8.79 -5.15 2.16
C ILE A 192 7.32 -5.39 2.53
N GLU A 193 6.95 -5.11 3.77
CA GLU A 193 5.56 -5.26 4.25
C GLU A 193 4.78 -3.95 4.16
N ARG A 194 5.46 -2.82 4.36
CA ARG A 194 4.81 -1.52 4.34
C ARG A 194 5.75 -0.45 3.83
N ILE A 195 5.21 0.48 3.05
CA ILE A 195 5.87 1.73 2.69
C ILE A 195 4.98 2.87 3.17
N THR A 196 5.50 3.69 4.07
CA THR A 196 4.75 4.78 4.68
C THR A 196 5.36 6.12 4.28
N ILE A 197 4.59 7.00 3.67
CA ILE A 197 4.96 8.40 3.49
C ILE A 197 4.26 9.20 4.56
N ALA A 198 5.04 9.93 5.35
CA ALA A 198 4.48 10.65 6.47
C ALA A 198 5.23 11.92 6.80
N MET A 199 4.60 12.73 7.64
CA MET A 199 5.29 13.88 8.20
C MET A 199 6.46 13.40 9.05
N ASN A 200 7.54 14.19 9.03
CA ASN A 200 8.70 13.91 9.85
C ASN A 200 8.33 14.17 11.33
N ASP A 201 8.59 13.19 12.19
CA ASP A 201 8.30 13.26 13.63
C ASP A 201 8.91 14.50 14.30
N THR A 202 10.02 15.03 13.77
CA THR A 202 10.64 16.26 14.30
C THR A 202 9.85 17.54 14.00
N ASP A 203 8.99 17.51 12.99
CA ASP A 203 8.10 18.62 12.63
C ASP A 203 6.74 18.51 13.34
N CYS A 204 6.43 17.37 13.97
CA CYS A 204 5.17 17.13 14.67
C CYS A 204 4.96 18.00 15.92
N GLY A 205 5.88 18.88 16.31
CA GLY A 205 5.81 19.71 17.52
C GLY A 205 5.69 21.23 17.32
N GLN A 206 5.64 21.72 16.07
CA GLN A 206 5.37 23.14 15.80
C GLN A 206 3.85 23.37 15.67
N ASP A 207 3.36 24.61 15.84
CA ASP A 207 1.92 24.97 15.80
C ASP A 207 1.30 24.81 14.39
N VAL A 208 1.44 23.61 13.82
CA VAL A 208 0.99 23.24 12.49
C VAL A 208 -0.45 22.75 12.61
N VAL A 209 -1.39 23.64 12.37
CA VAL A 209 -2.83 23.39 12.57
C VAL A 209 -3.41 22.49 11.47
N GLU A 210 -2.92 22.62 10.24
CA GLU A 210 -3.43 21.88 9.08
C GLU A 210 -2.31 21.66 8.05
N GLN A 211 -2.24 20.45 7.49
CA GLN A 211 -1.34 20.11 6.39
C GLN A 211 -2.13 19.47 5.25
N LYS A 212 -2.07 20.12 4.09
CA LYS A 212 -2.70 19.64 2.85
C LYS A 212 -1.64 19.20 1.86
N PHE A 213 -1.74 17.96 1.40
CA PHE A 213 -0.96 17.46 0.30
C PHE A 213 -1.69 16.34 -0.43
N SER A 214 -1.42 16.21 -1.72
CA SER A 214 -1.95 15.12 -2.53
C SER A 214 -0.81 14.20 -2.93
N ILE A 215 -1.04 12.89 -2.85
CA ILE A 215 -0.14 11.88 -3.38
C ILE A 215 -0.84 11.15 -4.52
N ARG A 216 -0.09 10.87 -5.57
CA ARG A 216 -0.50 9.93 -6.60
C ARG A 216 0.67 9.04 -6.97
N SER A 217 0.33 7.83 -7.41
CA SER A 217 1.22 6.80 -7.97
C SER A 217 2.41 6.41 -7.09
N PHE A 218 2.53 5.11 -6.78
CA PHE A 218 3.79 4.51 -6.36
C PHE A 218 4.25 3.62 -7.51
N ASN A 219 5.50 3.78 -7.93
CA ASN A 219 6.03 3.04 -9.06
C ASN A 219 7.42 2.52 -8.75
N PHE A 220 7.56 1.20 -8.85
CA PHE A 220 8.82 0.49 -8.76
C PHE A 220 9.38 0.30 -10.17
N SER A 221 10.58 0.81 -10.39
CA SER A 221 11.23 0.77 -11.70
C SER A 221 12.63 0.18 -11.59
N ARG A 222 13.02 -0.55 -12.63
CA ARG A 222 14.43 -0.82 -12.92
C ARG A 222 14.99 0.38 -13.67
N LEU A 223 16.17 0.86 -13.27
CA LEU A 223 16.99 1.64 -14.16
C LEU A 223 17.24 0.74 -15.37
N LYS A 224 16.73 1.12 -16.55
CA LYS A 224 17.18 0.49 -17.79
C LYS A 224 18.70 0.59 -17.75
N LYS A 225 19.41 -0.54 -17.63
CA LYS A 225 20.84 -0.57 -17.89
C LYS A 225 21.01 0.19 -19.20
N ARG A 226 21.64 1.36 -19.15
CA ARG A 226 22.08 2.01 -20.38
C ARG A 226 22.92 0.93 -21.03
N ASN A 227 22.45 0.39 -22.16
CA ASN A 227 23.29 -0.41 -23.01
C ASN A 227 24.47 0.51 -23.30
N SER A 228 25.60 0.24 -22.66
CA SER A 228 26.88 0.81 -23.00
C SER A 228 27.13 0.37 -24.43
N VAL A 229 26.83 1.27 -25.36
CA VAL A 229 27.33 1.23 -26.73
C VAL A 229 28.81 1.56 -26.67
#